data_AF-A0A6I4YZR8-F1
#
_entry.id   AF-A0A6I4YZR8-F1
#
_cell.length_a   1.000
_cell.length_b   1.000
_cell.length_c   1.000
_cell.angle_alpha   90.00
_cell.angle_beta   90.00
_cell.angle_gamma   90.00
#
_symmetry.space_group_name_H-M   'P 1'
#
loop_
_entity.id
_entity.type
_entity.pdbx_description
1 polymer ?
#
loop_
_entity_poly.entity_id
_entity_poly.type
_entity_poly.pdbx_seq_one_letter_code
_entity_poly.pdbx_strand_id
1 'polypeptide(L)'
;MATTQSAMKRWRQSLKRRTRHRATRSESRTAVRAAREAAAAGDGEAFNEALSEAYSVLDRAARKGAIPTGRADRTKRRLAALRPE
;
A
#
# COMPACT_ATOMS: atom_id res chain seq x y z
N MET A 1 4.35 -8.33 -28.83
CA MET A 1 4.10 -9.78 -28.61
C MET A 1 5.43 -10.42 -28.21
N ALA A 2 5.46 -11.33 -27.23
CA ALA A 2 6.71 -12.00 -26.86
C ALA A 2 7.02 -13.08 -27.89
N THR A 3 8.07 -12.91 -28.69
CA THR A 3 8.37 -13.78 -29.84
C THR A 3 9.18 -15.03 -29.45
N THR A 4 10.07 -14.92 -28.47
CA THR A 4 10.87 -16.07 -27.98
C THR A 4 10.14 -16.84 -26.88
N GLN A 5 10.38 -18.15 -26.76
CA GLN A 5 9.77 -19.00 -25.72
C GLN A 5 10.03 -18.48 -24.30
N SER A 6 11.25 -18.00 -24.03
CA SER A 6 11.62 -17.37 -22.75
C SER A 6 10.80 -16.11 -22.47
N ALA A 7 10.57 -15.27 -23.48
CA ALA A 7 9.77 -14.07 -23.38
C ALA A 7 8.29 -14.38 -23.12
N MET A 8 7.71 -15.41 -23.76
CA MET A 8 6.34 -15.86 -23.50
C MET A 8 6.17 -16.33 -22.05
N LYS A 9 7.16 -17.07 -21.50
CA LYS A 9 7.17 -17.46 -20.08
C LYS A 9 7.22 -16.25 -19.16
N ARG A 10 8.08 -15.26 -19.45
CA ARG A 10 8.18 -14.02 -18.65
C ARG A 10 6.90 -13.20 -18.70
N TRP A 11 6.21 -13.17 -19.85
CA TRP A 11 4.91 -12.52 -19.98
C TRP A 11 3.84 -13.17 -19.09
N ARG A 12 3.73 -14.50 -19.10
CA ARG A 12 2.80 -15.20 -18.19
C ARG A 12 3.12 -14.93 -16.71
N GLN A 13 4.40 -14.90 -16.35
CA GLN A 13 4.83 -14.58 -14.98
C GLN A 13 4.50 -13.12 -14.59
N SER A 14 4.66 -12.17 -15.51
CA SER A 14 4.40 -10.75 -15.25
C SER A 14 2.91 -10.50 -15.01
N LEU A 15 2.01 -11.17 -15.74
CA LEU A 15 0.56 -11.10 -15.51
C LEU A 15 0.19 -11.56 -14.10
N LYS A 16 0.70 -12.71 -13.66
CA LYS A 16 0.47 -13.24 -12.30
C LYS A 16 1.01 -12.30 -11.22
N ARG A 17 2.17 -11.67 -11.44
CA ARG A 17 2.70 -10.67 -10.49
C ARG A 17 1.85 -9.40 -10.49
N ARG A 18 1.39 -8.96 -11.66
CA ARG A 18 0.56 -7.75 -11.82
C ARG A 18 -0.75 -7.85 -11.07
N THR A 19 -1.46 -8.99 -11.14
CA THR A 19 -2.74 -9.17 -10.43
C THR A 19 -2.54 -9.10 -8.91
N ARG A 20 -1.54 -9.80 -8.37
CA ARG A 20 -1.21 -9.78 -6.93
C ARG A 20 -0.83 -8.38 -6.46
N HIS A 21 0.05 -7.68 -7.19
CA HIS A 21 0.44 -6.32 -6.82
C HIS A 21 -0.70 -5.31 -6.96
N ARG A 22 -1.64 -5.53 -7.88
CA ARG A 22 -2.84 -4.69 -7.99
C ARG A 22 -3.68 -4.79 -6.71
N ALA A 23 -3.97 -6.00 -6.24
CA ALA A 23 -4.72 -6.22 -5.00
C ALA A 23 -4.02 -5.56 -3.80
N THR A 24 -2.73 -5.85 -3.59
CA THR A 24 -1.97 -5.28 -2.47
C THR A 24 -1.90 -3.75 -2.52
N ARG A 25 -1.73 -3.14 -3.71
CA ARG A 25 -1.75 -1.67 -3.82
C ARG A 25 -3.12 -1.06 -3.55
N SER A 26 -4.19 -1.77 -3.92
CA SER A 26 -5.55 -1.32 -3.63
C SER A 26 -5.79 -1.31 -2.12
N GLU A 27 -5.45 -2.41 -1.45
CA GLU A 27 -5.53 -2.54 0.01
C GLU A 27 -4.75 -1.43 0.74
N SER A 28 -3.48 -1.20 0.35
CA SER A 28 -2.70 -0.11 0.93
C SER A 28 -3.31 1.27 0.72
N ARG A 29 -3.94 1.52 -0.45
CA ARG A 29 -4.62 2.79 -0.73
C ARG A 29 -5.86 2.96 0.13
N THR A 30 -6.62 1.89 0.32
CA THR A 30 -7.81 1.90 1.19
C THR A 30 -7.42 2.18 2.64
N ALA A 31 -6.40 1.51 3.18
CA ALA A 31 -5.95 1.74 4.56
C ALA A 31 -5.48 3.19 4.77
N VAL A 32 -4.71 3.74 3.83
CA VAL A 32 -4.27 5.15 3.85
C VAL A 32 -5.46 6.10 3.78
N ARG A 33 -6.51 5.76 3.03
CA ARG A 33 -7.72 6.58 2.92
C ARG A 33 -8.50 6.59 4.25
N ALA A 34 -8.69 5.42 4.86
CA ALA A 34 -9.37 5.29 6.16
C ALA A 34 -8.68 6.14 7.24
N ALA A 35 -7.35 6.10 7.33
CA ALA A 35 -6.60 6.93 8.28
C ALA A 35 -6.77 8.44 8.02
N ARG A 36 -6.89 8.87 6.75
CA ARG A 36 -7.16 10.28 6.42
C ARG A 36 -8.58 10.72 6.75
N GLU A 37 -9.56 9.84 6.51
CA GLU A 37 -10.96 10.11 6.83
C GLU A 37 -11.15 10.19 8.35
N ALA A 38 -10.52 9.31 9.12
CA ALA A 38 -10.51 9.37 10.59
C ALA A 38 -9.87 10.66 11.11
N ALA A 39 -8.73 11.07 10.53
CA ALA A 39 -8.09 12.34 10.87
C ALA A 39 -9.01 13.55 10.61
N ALA A 40 -9.72 13.54 9.48
CA ALA A 40 -10.65 14.61 9.10
C ALA A 40 -11.90 14.65 9.98
N ALA A 41 -12.32 13.50 10.54
CA ALA A 41 -13.45 13.39 11.45
C ALA A 41 -13.13 13.88 12.88
N GLY A 42 -11.85 14.04 13.23
CA GLY A 42 -11.43 14.52 14.55
C GLY A 42 -11.51 13.48 15.67
N ASP A 43 -11.75 12.21 15.35
CA ASP A 43 -11.75 11.10 16.31
C ASP A 43 -10.32 10.57 16.51
N GLY A 44 -9.70 10.95 17.63
CA GLY A 44 -8.32 10.59 17.94
C GLY A 44 -8.09 9.10 18.20
N GLU A 45 -9.07 8.38 18.76
CA GLU A 45 -8.95 6.93 19.01
C GLU A 45 -9.04 6.16 17.70
N ALA A 46 -10.09 6.44 16.91
CA ALA A 46 -10.26 5.83 15.59
C ALA A 46 -9.08 6.13 14.64
N PHE A 47 -8.50 7.34 14.75
CA PHE A 47 -7.29 7.68 13.99
C PHE A 47 -6.09 6.82 14.38
N ASN A 48 -5.84 6.60 15.67
CA ASN A 48 -4.69 5.80 16.13
C ASN A 48 -4.81 4.34 15.69
N GLU A 49 -6.00 3.75 15.77
CA GLU A 49 -6.26 2.39 15.26
C GLU A 49 -6.04 2.31 13.75
N ALA A 50 -6.64 3.23 12.99
CA ALA A 50 -6.49 3.27 11.53
C ALA A 50 -5.03 3.52 11.10
N LEU A 51 -4.27 4.30 11.88
CA LEU A 51 -2.86 4.57 11.65
C LEU A 51 -2.01 3.29 11.82
N SER A 52 -2.26 2.53 12.88
CA SER A 52 -1.58 1.25 13.14
C SER A 52 -1.82 0.25 12.01
N GLU A 53 -3.08 0.10 11.57
CA GLU A 53 -3.40 -0.79 10.45
C GLU A 53 -2.77 -0.29 9.14
N ALA A 54 -2.81 1.02 8.87
CA ALA A 54 -2.18 1.59 7.69
C ALA A 54 -0.66 1.31 7.66
N TYR A 55 0.03 1.38 8.80
CA TYR A 55 1.46 1.06 8.89
C TYR A 55 1.71 -0.42 8.59
N SER A 56 0.96 -1.31 9.22
CA SER A 56 1.03 -2.75 8.99
C SER A 56 0.84 -3.12 7.52
N VAL A 57 -0.19 -2.56 6.87
CA VAL A 57 -0.49 -2.84 5.45
C VAL A 57 0.60 -2.27 4.53
N LEU A 58 1.10 -1.06 4.79
CA LEU A 58 2.16 -0.44 3.99
C LEU A 58 3.46 -1.23 4.05
N ASP A 59 3.85 -1.69 5.24
CA ASP A 59 5.09 -2.45 5.42
C ASP A 59 4.99 -3.85 4.81
N ARG A 60 3.82 -4.51 4.93
CA ARG A 60 3.53 -5.76 4.21
C ARG A 60 3.59 -5.55 2.68
N ALA A 61 3.07 -4.44 2.17
CA ALA A 61 3.11 -4.13 0.74
C ALA A 61 4.54 -3.85 0.24
N ALA A 62 5.37 -3.21 1.06
CA ALA A 62 6.78 -2.98 0.77
C ALA A 62 7.56 -4.30 0.76
N ARG A 63 7.37 -5.16 1.76
CA ARG A 63 8.00 -6.48 1.84
C ARG A 63 7.65 -7.38 0.66
N LYS A 64 6.40 -7.30 0.16
CA LYS A 64 5.95 -8.02 -1.05
C LYS A 64 6.47 -7.40 -2.36
N GLY A 65 7.20 -6.28 -2.31
CA GLY A 65 7.68 -5.55 -3.48
C GLY A 65 6.59 -4.87 -4.31
N ALA A 66 5.36 -4.75 -3.77
CA ALA A 66 4.26 -4.08 -4.45
C ALA A 66 4.48 -2.55 -4.50
N ILE A 67 5.09 -1.99 -3.44
CA ILE A 67 5.54 -0.60 -3.35
C ILE A 67 7.02 -0.56 -2.92
N PRO A 68 7.79 0.45 -3.35
CA PRO A 68 9.14 0.66 -2.81
C PRO A 68 9.11 1.05 -1.33
N THR A 69 10.11 0.65 -0.55
CA THR A 69 10.27 0.98 0.87
C THR A 69 10.20 2.49 1.12
N GLY A 70 10.98 3.29 0.38
CA GLY A 70 10.95 4.75 0.50
C GLY A 70 9.60 5.40 0.10
N ARG A 71 8.69 4.67 -0.58
CA ARG A 71 7.31 5.15 -0.77
C ARG A 71 6.46 4.86 0.46
N ALA A 72 6.60 3.68 1.06
CA ALA A 72 5.95 3.35 2.33
C ALA A 72 6.34 4.35 3.42
N ASP A 73 7.65 4.59 3.61
CA ASP A 73 8.15 5.49 4.66
C ASP A 73 7.67 6.93 4.50
N ARG A 74 7.69 7.47 3.27
CA ARG A 74 7.10 8.79 2.98
C ARG A 74 5.61 8.86 3.29
N THR A 75 4.89 7.77 3.08
CA THR A 75 3.44 7.72 3.33
C THR A 75 3.17 7.66 4.84
N LYS A 76 3.91 6.82 5.57
CA LYS A 76 3.87 6.76 7.05
C LYS A 76 4.17 8.12 7.67
N ARG A 77 5.25 8.77 7.26
CA ARG A 77 5.62 10.12 7.75
C ARG A 77 4.51 11.15 7.52
N ARG A 78 3.87 11.13 6.35
CA ARG A 78 2.76 12.05 6.03
C ARG A 78 1.50 11.75 6.83
N LEU A 79 1.19 10.48 7.09
CA LEU A 79 0.05 10.10 7.94
C LEU A 79 0.29 10.51 9.39
N ALA A 80 1.50 10.29 9.93
CA ALA A 80 1.86 10.72 11.28
C ALA A 80 1.66 12.23 11.49
N ALA A 81 1.94 13.03 10.46
CA ALA A 81 1.78 14.49 10.51
C ALA A 81 0.32 14.97 10.48
N LEU A 82 -0.65 14.08 10.18
CA LEU A 82 -2.09 14.39 10.15
C LEU A 82 -2.79 14.08 11.48
N ARG A 83 -2.04 13.86 12.56
CA ARG A 83 -2.61 13.56 13.87
C ARG A 83 -3.49 14.74 14.32
N PRO A 84 -4.79 14.52 14.59
CA PRO A 84 -5.64 15.54 15.20
C PRO A 84 -5.18 15.79 16.64
N GLU A 85 -5.30 17.05 17.08
CA GLU A 85 -5.01 17.46 18.47
C GLU A 85 -6.09 16.97 19.44
#